data_AF-A0A1Y3NAM9-F1
#
_entry.id   AF-A0A1Y3NAM9-F1
#
_cell.length_a   1.000
_cell.length_b   1.000
_cell.length_c   1.000
_cell.angle_alpha   90.00
_cell.angle_beta   90.00
_cell.angle_gamma   90.00
#
_symmetry.space_group_name_H-M   'P 1'
#
loop_
_entity.id
_entity.type
_entity.pdbx_description
1 polymer ?
#
loop_
_entity_poly.entity_id
_entity_poly.type
_entity_poly.pdbx_seq_one_letter_code
_entity_poly.pdbx_strand_id
1 'polypeptide(L)'
;MFIWSLNESIISSKYCTIRKIFGVCVQIDIIYDKLTVERHIKFYTYLKGVKIIVEDFDLLHEKSTNTEKLNGGQKRKLCIAMVFIGNPHYVFLDELTTGYSLFRYI
;
A
#
# COMPACT_ATOMS: atom_id res chain seq x y z
N MET A 1 23.51 -1.24 -34.06
CA MET A 1 22.38 -2.15 -33.74
C MET A 1 22.84 -3.09 -32.63
N PHE A 2 23.00 -2.54 -31.43
CA PHE A 2 23.33 -3.28 -30.21
C PHE A 2 22.24 -2.96 -29.20
N ILE A 3 22.03 -3.89 -28.26
CA ILE A 3 21.03 -3.85 -27.19
C ILE A 3 19.69 -4.48 -27.59
N TRP A 4 19.64 -5.81 -27.62
CA TRP A 4 18.53 -6.61 -27.11
C TRP A 4 19.07 -8.01 -26.77
N SER A 5 19.85 -8.07 -25.69
CA SER A 5 20.16 -9.33 -25.00
C SER A 5 20.38 -9.01 -23.52
N LEU A 6 19.37 -8.41 -22.91
CA LEU A 6 19.26 -8.42 -21.46
C LEU A 6 18.61 -9.76 -21.10
N ASN A 7 19.42 -10.69 -20.62
CA ASN A 7 19.01 -11.99 -20.08
C ASN A 7 17.77 -11.81 -19.18
N GLU A 8 16.64 -12.40 -19.56
CA GLU A 8 15.37 -12.32 -18.81
C GLU A 8 15.53 -12.72 -17.34
N SER A 9 16.46 -13.63 -17.04
CA SER A 9 16.81 -14.08 -15.69
C SER A 9 17.45 -12.99 -14.82
N ILE A 10 18.20 -12.04 -15.41
CA ILE A 10 18.75 -10.88 -14.70
C ILE A 10 17.64 -9.87 -14.40
N ILE A 11 16.68 -9.72 -15.32
CA ILE A 11 15.54 -8.82 -15.12
C ILE A 11 14.61 -9.40 -14.03
N SER A 12 14.38 -10.72 -14.05
CA SER A 12 13.61 -11.46 -13.03
C SER A 12 14.15 -11.28 -11.60
N SER A 13 15.47 -11.42 -11.40
CA SER A 13 16.05 -11.20 -10.06
C SER A 13 15.91 -9.74 -9.62
N LYS A 14 16.05 -8.78 -10.54
CA LYS A 14 15.88 -7.34 -10.26
C LYS A 14 14.41 -6.98 -9.97
N TYR A 15 13.43 -7.64 -10.59
CA TYR A 15 12.02 -7.37 -10.34
C TYR A 15 11.60 -7.63 -8.88
N CYS A 16 12.16 -8.66 -8.23
CA CYS A 16 11.90 -8.90 -6.80
C CYS A 16 12.38 -7.74 -5.92
N THR A 17 13.55 -7.18 -6.22
CA THR A 17 14.10 -6.01 -5.51
C THR A 17 13.25 -4.77 -5.80
N ILE A 18 12.86 -4.56 -7.05
CA ILE A 18 11.99 -3.46 -7.49
C ILE A 18 10.64 -3.51 -6.75
N ARG A 19 9.98 -4.67 -6.67
CA ARG A 19 8.69 -4.81 -5.95
C ARG A 19 8.76 -4.53 -4.44
N LYS A 20 9.94 -4.55 -3.84
CA LYS A 20 10.15 -4.19 -2.43
C LYS A 20 10.31 -2.69 -2.22
N ILE A 21 10.88 -1.98 -3.20
CA ILE A 21 11.11 -0.53 -3.12
C ILE A 21 9.92 0.30 -3.62
N PHE A 22 8.95 -0.31 -4.32
CA PHE A 22 7.76 0.37 -4.83
C PHE A 22 6.48 -0.03 -4.08
N GLY A 23 5.63 0.97 -3.79
CA GLY A 23 4.24 0.82 -3.38
C GLY A 23 3.29 1.33 -4.47
N VAL A 24 2.17 0.64 -4.71
CA VAL A 24 1.18 1.03 -5.72
C VAL A 24 -0.22 1.02 -5.12
N CYS A 25 -0.90 2.16 -5.16
CA CYS A 25 -2.33 2.29 -4.87
C CYS A 25 -3.09 2.42 -6.18
N VAL A 26 -3.92 1.43 -6.52
CA VAL A 26 -4.82 1.51 -7.68
C VAL A 26 -6.11 2.26 -7.31
N GLN A 27 -6.88 2.70 -8.30
CA GLN A 27 -8.13 3.44 -8.08
C GLN A 27 -9.22 2.62 -7.37
N ILE A 28 -9.16 1.28 -7.48
CA ILE A 28 -10.11 0.37 -6.83
C ILE A 28 -9.63 0.05 -5.41
N ASP A 29 -10.51 0.21 -4.43
CA ASP A 29 -10.23 -0.19 -3.05
C ASP A 29 -10.20 -1.73 -2.95
N ILE A 30 -9.00 -2.32 -2.95
CA ILE A 30 -8.81 -3.76 -2.73
C ILE A 30 -8.90 -4.03 -1.22
N ILE A 31 -10.12 -3.97 -0.68
CA ILE A 31 -10.41 -4.12 0.74
C ILE A 31 -11.41 -5.26 0.94
N TYR A 32 -11.12 -6.14 1.90
CA TYR A 32 -11.97 -7.24 2.31
C TYR A 32 -12.94 -6.76 3.40
N ASP A 33 -14.22 -6.60 3.04
CA ASP A 33 -15.27 -6.02 3.88
C ASP A 33 -15.45 -6.67 5.27
N LYS A 34 -15.15 -7.97 5.39
CA LYS A 34 -15.29 -8.75 6.64
C LYS A 34 -14.10 -8.62 7.59
N LEU A 35 -13.03 -7.93 7.20
CA LEU A 35 -11.87 -7.71 8.04
C LEU A 35 -11.95 -6.35 8.73
N THR A 36 -11.41 -6.28 9.95
CA THR A 36 -11.19 -4.99 10.61
C THR A 36 -9.99 -4.27 10.01
N VAL A 37 -9.93 -2.95 10.18
CA VAL A 37 -8.76 -2.12 9.79
C VAL A 37 -7.46 -2.70 10.35
N GLU A 38 -7.45 -3.07 11.62
CA GLU A 38 -6.28 -3.70 12.24
C GLU A 38 -5.87 -5.01 11.56
N ARG A 39 -6.84 -5.86 11.21
CA ARG A 39 -6.56 -7.15 10.57
C ARG A 39 -6.01 -6.97 9.17
N HIS A 40 -6.48 -5.96 8.43
CA HIS A 40 -5.91 -5.59 7.13
C HIS A 40 -4.45 -5.18 7.25
N ILE A 41 -4.14 -4.25 8.14
CA ILE A 41 -2.76 -3.79 8.34
C ILE A 41 -1.89 -4.96 8.79
N LYS A 42 -2.34 -5.75 9.77
CA LYS A 42 -1.61 -6.95 10.22
C LYS A 42 -1.36 -7.93 9.07
N PHE A 43 -2.37 -8.22 8.27
CA PHE A 43 -2.25 -9.12 7.12
C PHE A 43 -1.16 -8.64 6.14
N TYR A 44 -1.16 -7.37 5.76
CA TYR A 44 -0.15 -6.80 4.87
C TYR A 44 1.24 -6.72 5.52
N THR A 45 1.33 -6.44 6.82
CA THR A 45 2.62 -6.47 7.55
C THR A 45 3.26 -7.86 7.53
N TYR A 46 2.45 -8.92 7.71
CA TYR A 46 2.92 -10.30 7.60
C TYR A 46 3.36 -10.65 6.17
N LEU A 47 2.60 -10.24 5.15
CA LEU A 47 2.96 -10.48 3.76
C LEU A 47 4.27 -9.80 3.35
N LYS A 48 4.50 -8.58 3.83
CA LYS A 48 5.72 -7.81 3.53
C LYS A 48 6.89 -8.13 4.47
N GLY A 49 6.65 -8.86 5.56
CA GLY A 49 7.68 -9.24 6.53
C GLY A 49 8.20 -8.07 7.37
N VAL A 50 7.39 -7.04 7.58
CA VAL A 50 7.74 -5.83 8.35
C VAL A 50 6.87 -5.70 9.58
N LYS A 51 7.42 -5.20 10.69
CA LYS A 51 6.65 -4.85 11.88
C LYS A 51 6.30 -3.38 11.83
N ILE A 52 5.07 -3.05 11.44
CA ILE A 52 4.55 -1.68 11.44
C ILE A 52 3.40 -1.58 12.44
N ILE A 53 3.29 -0.42 13.07
CA ILE A 53 2.29 -0.14 14.08
C ILE A 53 1.16 0.65 13.42
N VAL A 54 -0.08 0.25 13.70
CA VAL A 54 -1.29 0.92 13.18
C VAL A 54 -1.33 2.41 13.57
N GLU A 55 -0.59 2.77 14.61
CA GLU A 55 -0.46 4.12 15.19
C GLU A 55 0.17 5.14 14.22
N ASP A 56 0.90 4.68 13.21
CA ASP A 56 1.50 5.55 12.19
C ASP A 56 0.46 6.09 11.19
N PHE A 57 -0.78 5.59 11.25
CA PHE A 57 -1.85 5.97 10.35
C PHE A 57 -2.97 6.70 11.10
N ASP A 58 -3.56 7.69 10.44
CA ASP A 58 -4.74 8.44 10.90
C ASP A 58 -6.04 7.60 10.78
N LEU A 59 -6.00 6.39 11.35
CA LEU A 59 -7.03 5.34 11.33
C LEU A 59 -7.17 4.65 12.71
N LEU A 60 -6.59 5.25 13.76
CA LEU A 60 -6.62 4.70 15.13
C LEU A 60 -8.04 4.57 15.67
N HIS A 61 -8.91 5.53 15.36
CA HIS A 61 -10.31 5.54 15.80
C HIS A 61 -11.13 4.42 15.14
N GLU A 62 -10.76 4.02 13.92
CA GLU A 62 -11.42 2.99 13.14
C GLU A 62 -10.75 1.62 13.23
N LYS A 63 -9.68 1.48 14.04
CA LYS A 63 -8.86 0.26 14.14
C LYS A 63 -9.68 -1.02 14.33
N SER A 64 -10.69 -0.97 15.19
CA SER A 64 -11.56 -2.10 15.56
C SER A 64 -12.81 -2.21 14.68
N THR A 65 -12.99 -1.29 13.73
CA THR A 65 -14.16 -1.23 12.85
C THR A 65 -13.94 -2.14 11.64
N ASN A 66 -14.99 -2.88 11.25
CA ASN A 66 -15.01 -3.63 10.00
C ASN A 66 -14.93 -2.67 8.81
N THR A 67 -14.18 -3.04 7.78
CA THR A 67 -14.02 -2.15 6.62
C THR A 67 -15.31 -1.92 5.85
N GLU A 68 -16.30 -2.81 5.95
CA GLU A 68 -17.65 -2.59 5.41
C GLU A 68 -18.32 -1.32 5.94
N LYS A 69 -17.99 -0.91 7.18
CA LYS A 69 -18.58 0.27 7.85
C LYS A 69 -17.80 1.56 7.60
N LEU A 70 -16.67 1.48 6.90
CA LEU A 70 -15.89 2.66 6.54
C LEU A 70 -16.56 3.39 5.38
N ASN A 71 -16.58 4.71 5.46
CA ASN A 71 -16.95 5.54 4.32
C ASN A 71 -15.84 5.47 3.23
N GLY A 72 -16.15 5.93 2.01
CA GLY A 72 -15.19 5.89 0.90
C GLY A 72 -13.86 6.58 1.20
N GLY A 73 -13.87 7.69 1.96
CA GLY A 73 -12.65 8.39 2.37
C GLY A 73 -11.77 7.57 3.33
N GLN A 74 -12.38 6.92 4.31
CA GLN A 74 -11.70 6.04 5.27
C GLN A 74 -11.16 4.77 4.58
N LYS A 75 -11.92 4.20 3.64
CA LYS A 75 -11.44 3.09 2.77
C LYS A 75 -10.21 3.51 1.99
N ARG A 76 -10.24 4.70 1.37
CA ARG A 76 -9.08 5.24 0.65
C ARG A 76 -7.88 5.48 1.54
N LYS A 77 -8.08 6.05 2.74
CA LYS A 77 -7.03 6.20 3.76
C LYS A 77 -6.41 4.84 4.11
N LEU A 78 -7.22 3.80 4.28
CA LEU A 78 -6.73 2.44 4.54
C LEU A 78 -5.91 1.89 3.38
N CYS A 79 -6.36 2.06 2.12
CA CYS A 79 -5.58 1.67 0.95
C CYS A 79 -4.22 2.37 0.91
N ILE A 80 -4.19 3.67 1.15
CA ILE A 80 -2.94 4.45 1.21
C ILE A 80 -2.05 3.94 2.33
N ALA A 81 -2.60 3.72 3.53
CA ALA A 81 -1.86 3.16 4.67
C ALA A 81 -1.19 1.82 4.32
N MET A 82 -1.92 0.92 3.65
CA MET A 82 -1.39 -0.38 3.22
C MET A 82 -0.25 -0.27 2.21
N VAL A 83 -0.24 0.78 1.38
CA VAL A 83 0.81 1.00 0.39
C VAL A 83 2.11 1.47 1.04
N PHE A 84 2.03 2.23 2.13
CA PHE A 84 3.18 2.63 2.92
C PHE A 84 3.73 1.51 3.81
N ILE A 85 3.02 0.38 3.94
CA ILE A 85 3.53 -0.79 4.66
C ILE A 85 4.79 -1.32 3.95
N GLY A 86 5.90 -1.30 4.68
CA GLY A 86 7.20 -1.74 4.19
C GLY A 86 8.15 -0.59 3.85
N ASN A 87 7.77 0.66 4.12
CA ASN A 87 8.55 1.86 3.82
C ASN A 87 9.10 1.86 2.38
N PRO A 88 8.21 1.82 1.36
CA PRO A 88 8.65 1.87 -0.03
C PRO A 88 9.38 3.19 -0.30
N HIS A 89 10.46 3.14 -1.09
CA HIS A 89 11.19 4.33 -1.54
C HIS A 89 10.36 5.19 -2.51
N TYR A 90 9.44 4.55 -3.23
CA TYR A 90 8.62 5.21 -4.24
C TYR A 90 7.18 4.71 -4.13
N VAL A 91 6.22 5.63 -4.15
CA VAL A 91 4.80 5.32 -4.10
C VAL A 91 4.08 5.91 -5.30
N PHE A 92 3.36 5.07 -6.03
CA PHE A 92 2.46 5.49 -7.10
C PHE A 92 1.03 5.45 -6.58
N LEU A 93 0.33 6.59 -6.69
CA LEU A 93 -1.08 6.73 -6.32
C LEU A 93 -1.85 7.02 -7.59
N ASP A 94 -2.62 6.05 -8.07
CA ASP A 94 -3.48 6.21 -9.24
C ASP A 94 -4.82 6.81 -8.84
N GLU A 95 -5.19 7.93 -9.47
CA GLU A 95 -6.29 8.86 -9.13
C GLU A 95 -6.56 9.04 -7.62
N LEU A 96 -5.90 10.03 -7.01
CA LEU A 96 -6.43 10.65 -5.79
C LEU A 96 -7.62 11.52 -6.20
N THR A 97 -8.84 10.95 -6.21
CA THR A 97 -10.06 11.73 -6.40
C THR A 97 -10.13 12.82 -5.32
N THR A 98 -9.78 14.04 -5.74
CA THR A 98 -10.17 15.35 -5.19
C THR A 98 -10.48 15.37 -3.69
N GLY A 99 -9.51 15.79 -2.86
CA GLY A 99 -9.83 16.36 -1.53
C GLY A 99 -8.87 16.06 -0.39
N TYR A 100 -7.89 15.16 -0.56
CA TYR A 100 -6.91 14.89 0.49
C TYR A 100 -5.55 15.45 0.08
N SER A 101 -5.13 16.49 0.81
CA SER A 101 -3.86 17.17 0.69
C SER A 101 -2.73 16.16 0.48
N LEU A 102 -1.96 16.39 -0.57
CA LEU A 102 -0.68 15.79 -0.87
C LEU A 102 0.13 15.63 0.43
N PHE A 103 0.15 14.42 1.02
CA PHE A 103 1.11 14.12 2.08
C PHE A 103 2.48 14.01 1.43
N ARG A 104 3.19 15.14 1.47
CA ARG A 104 4.59 15.24 1.10
C ARG A 104 5.42 14.57 2.19
N TYR A 105 5.76 13.31 2.00
CA TYR A 105 6.94 12.75 2.62
C TYR A 105 8.13 13.04 1.71
N ILE A 106 8.98 13.94 2.20
CA ILE A 106 10.36 14.14 1.77
C ILE A 106 11.13 12.85 2.05
#